data_AF-A0A9E2RJB0-F1
#
_entry.id   AF-A0A9E2RJB0-F1
#
_cell.length_a   1.000
_cell.length_b   1.000
_cell.length_c   1.000
_cell.angle_alpha   90.00
_cell.angle_beta   90.00
_cell.angle_gamma   90.00
#
_symmetry.space_group_name_H-M   'P 1'
#
loop_
_entity.id
_entity.type
_entity.pdbx_description
1 polymer ?
#
loop_
_entity_poly.entity_id
_entity_poly.type
_entity_poly.pdbx_seq_one_letter_code
_entity_poly.pdbx_strand_id
1 'polypeptide(L)'
;MAKPPDRQRPPVTTPRMIPPINVTDLKTYPLKKRHSKVRVSDFARPWHRGGSFNHFYRSLPDILGVKTLRAVAKAVAKAHRKGRPVIVGIGAHVVKVGLSPILVDLMQQGIVSAVAMNGAGIIHDFELALMGHTSE
;
A
#
# COMPACT_ATOMS: atom_id res chain seq x y z
N MET A 1 53.67 13.99 41.26
CA MET A 1 52.41 14.09 40.49
C MET A 1 52.76 14.09 39.00
N ALA A 2 52.36 13.06 38.26
CA ALA A 2 52.68 12.93 36.83
C ALA A 2 51.79 13.85 35.98
N LYS A 3 52.38 14.56 35.03
CA LYS A 3 51.68 15.48 34.11
C LYS A 3 50.77 14.65 33.17
N PRO A 4 49.52 15.05 32.90
CA PRO A 4 48.64 14.29 32.02
C PRO A 4 49.23 14.22 30.61
N PRO A 5 49.04 13.10 29.87
CA PRO A 5 49.56 12.97 28.52
C PRO A 5 48.87 13.99 27.59
N ASP A 6 49.68 14.64 26.76
CA ASP A 6 49.25 15.60 25.75
C ASP A 6 48.43 14.88 24.67
N ARG A 7 47.10 14.97 24.76
CA ARG A 7 46.18 14.41 23.77
C ARG A 7 45.97 15.44 22.67
N GLN A 8 46.90 15.50 21.71
CA GLN A 8 46.67 16.21 20.47
C GLN A 8 45.49 15.57 19.72
N ARG A 9 44.46 16.36 19.41
CA ARG A 9 43.33 15.90 18.60
C ARG A 9 43.87 15.53 17.20
N PRO A 10 43.53 14.35 16.65
CA PRO A 10 43.92 14.03 15.29
C PRO A 10 43.32 15.08 14.33
N PRO A 11 44.05 15.45 13.27
CA PRO A 11 43.60 16.47 12.32
C PRO A 11 42.27 16.03 11.70
N VAL A 12 41.28 16.93 11.75
CA VAL A 12 40.00 16.74 11.06
C VAL A 12 40.28 16.75 9.57
N THR A 13 40.22 15.60 8.92
CA THR A 13 40.26 15.50 7.47
C THR A 13 38.96 16.04 6.92
N THR A 14 38.98 17.27 6.40
CA THR A 14 37.85 17.82 5.63
C THR A 14 37.51 16.84 4.52
N PRO A 15 36.27 16.32 4.44
CA PRO A 15 35.92 15.38 3.40
C PRO A 15 36.18 16.02 2.03
N ARG A 16 36.93 15.29 1.21
CA ARG A 16 37.31 15.73 -0.15
C ARG A 16 36.03 16.05 -0.90
N MET A 17 35.88 17.29 -1.37
CA MET A 17 34.69 17.67 -2.15
C MET A 17 34.59 16.77 -3.38
N ILE A 18 33.41 16.16 -3.58
CA ILE A 18 33.14 15.33 -4.75
C ILE A 18 33.18 16.27 -5.97
N PRO A 19 34.00 15.96 -7.00
CA PRO A 19 34.07 16.78 -8.20
C PRO A 19 32.73 16.78 -8.94
N PRO A 20 32.35 17.90 -9.60
CA PRO A 20 31.13 17.95 -10.41
C PRO A 20 31.09 16.85 -11.48
N ILE A 21 29.89 16.31 -11.73
CA ILE A 21 29.70 15.28 -12.76
C ILE A 21 30.05 15.86 -14.14
N ASN A 22 30.91 15.17 -14.90
CA ASN A 22 31.24 15.56 -16.27
C ASN A 22 30.08 15.18 -17.20
N VAL A 23 29.48 16.18 -17.87
CA VAL A 23 28.32 16.00 -18.74
C VAL A 23 28.64 16.12 -20.23
N THR A 24 29.93 16.17 -20.61
CA THR A 24 30.36 16.45 -21.99
C THR A 24 29.84 15.41 -23.00
N ASP A 25 29.69 14.15 -22.57
CA ASP A 25 29.20 13.05 -23.41
C ASP A 25 27.68 12.81 -23.32
N LEU A 26 26.94 13.70 -22.64
CA LEU A 26 25.50 13.54 -22.43
C LEU A 26 24.71 13.82 -23.73
N LYS A 27 24.04 12.80 -24.25
CA LYS A 27 23.06 12.97 -25.33
C LYS A 27 21.68 13.27 -24.76
N THR A 28 21.13 14.43 -25.11
CA THR A 28 19.78 14.85 -24.71
C THR A 28 18.79 14.69 -25.85
N TYR A 29 17.50 14.65 -25.53
CA TYR A 29 16.43 14.66 -26.51
C TYR A 29 15.25 15.51 -26.01
N PRO A 30 14.43 16.10 -26.91
CA PRO A 30 13.29 16.90 -26.49
C PRO A 30 12.30 16.08 -25.67
N LEU A 31 11.94 16.57 -24.49
CA LEU A 31 10.99 15.91 -23.58
C LEU A 31 9.65 15.59 -24.26
N LYS A 32 9.20 16.44 -25.20
CA LYS A 32 7.98 16.24 -26.00
C LYS A 32 7.99 14.94 -26.83
N LYS A 33 9.17 14.40 -27.17
CA LYS A 33 9.31 13.13 -27.89
C LYS A 33 9.22 11.91 -26.97
N ARG A 34 9.33 12.09 -25.65
CA ARG A 34 9.27 11.00 -24.68
C ARG A 34 7.83 10.52 -24.52
N HIS A 35 7.57 9.26 -24.84
CA HIS A 35 6.31 8.63 -24.45
C HIS A 35 6.16 8.64 -22.92
N SER A 36 5.22 9.42 -22.40
CA SER A 36 4.96 9.60 -20.97
C SER A 36 3.60 8.98 -20.63
N LYS A 37 3.57 8.13 -19.60
CA LYS A 37 2.40 7.30 -19.24
C LYS A 37 1.33 8.04 -18.42
N VAL A 38 1.66 9.20 -17.86
CA VAL A 38 0.80 9.94 -16.93
C VAL A 38 0.64 11.36 -17.44
N ARG A 39 -0.60 11.85 -17.40
CA ARG A 39 -1.02 13.20 -17.75
C ARG A 39 -1.59 13.89 -16.53
N VAL A 40 -1.61 15.23 -16.54
CA VAL A 40 -2.24 16.03 -15.46
C VAL A 40 -3.74 15.70 -15.32
N SER A 41 -4.40 15.31 -16.41
CA SER A 41 -5.79 14.82 -16.38
C SER A 41 -6.01 13.56 -15.55
N ASP A 42 -4.95 12.78 -15.30
CA ASP A 42 -5.01 11.54 -14.53
C ASP A 42 -4.90 11.80 -13.03
N PHE A 43 -4.65 13.04 -12.62
CA PHE A 43 -4.39 13.40 -11.23
C PHE A 43 -5.67 13.35 -10.39
N ALA A 44 -5.46 13.08 -9.10
CA ALA A 44 -6.52 13.09 -8.12
C ALA A 44 -7.12 14.50 -7.97
N ARG A 45 -8.37 14.57 -7.49
CA ARG A 45 -8.94 15.84 -7.00
C ARG A 45 -8.90 15.88 -5.48
N PRO A 46 -8.55 17.04 -4.87
CA PRO A 46 -8.58 17.21 -3.42
C PRO A 46 -9.95 16.87 -2.81
N TRP A 47 -9.94 16.31 -1.61
CA TRP A 47 -11.16 16.03 -0.86
C TRP A 47 -11.82 17.33 -0.39
N HIS A 48 -13.16 17.36 -0.38
CA HIS A 48 -13.94 18.44 0.21
C HIS A 48 -14.77 17.93 1.38
N ARG A 49 -14.84 18.72 2.45
CA ARG A 49 -15.71 18.43 3.61
C ARG A 49 -17.17 18.30 3.14
N GLY A 50 -17.92 17.39 3.75
CA GLY A 50 -19.31 17.11 3.39
C GLY A 50 -19.50 16.28 2.11
N GLY A 51 -18.43 15.81 1.46
CA GLY A 51 -18.55 14.91 0.32
C GLY A 51 -19.02 13.51 0.69
N SER A 52 -19.58 12.80 -0.29
CA SER A 52 -19.89 11.38 -0.16
C SER A 52 -18.66 10.51 -0.40
N PHE A 53 -18.66 9.28 0.14
CA PHE A 53 -17.61 8.31 -0.14
C PHE A 53 -17.47 8.02 -1.64
N ASN A 54 -18.58 8.01 -2.40
CA ASN A 54 -18.53 7.85 -3.86
C ASN A 54 -17.77 9.00 -4.54
N HIS A 55 -17.92 10.23 -4.04
CA HIS A 55 -17.14 11.36 -4.55
C HIS A 55 -15.65 11.18 -4.26
N PHE A 56 -15.28 10.81 -3.02
CA PHE A 56 -13.89 10.48 -2.66
C PHE A 56 -13.33 9.39 -3.57
N TYR A 57 -14.06 8.28 -3.69
CA TYR A 57 -13.64 7.14 -4.50
C TYR A 57 -13.46 7.50 -5.97
N ARG A 58 -14.28 8.40 -6.53
CA ARG A 58 -14.13 8.90 -7.91
C ARG A 58 -13.03 9.94 -8.06
N SER A 59 -12.65 10.65 -6.99
CA SER A 59 -11.57 11.64 -7.03
C SER A 59 -10.17 11.03 -7.03
N LEU A 60 -10.04 9.75 -6.67
CA LEU A 60 -8.76 9.02 -6.73
C LEU A 60 -8.27 8.83 -8.17
N PRO A 61 -6.95 8.93 -8.42
CA PRO A 61 -6.38 8.86 -9.77
C PRO A 61 -6.49 7.44 -10.31
N ASP A 62 -6.94 7.23 -11.55
CA ASP A 62 -7.17 5.89 -12.11
C ASP A 62 -5.90 5.20 -12.64
N ILE A 63 -4.89 5.13 -11.78
CA ILE A 63 -3.57 4.55 -12.08
C ILE A 63 -3.11 3.64 -10.95
N LEU A 64 -2.23 2.68 -11.28
CA LEU A 64 -1.59 1.77 -10.32
C LEU A 64 -2.61 1.11 -9.36
N GLY A 65 -2.41 1.25 -8.05
CA GLY A 65 -3.23 0.59 -7.02
C GLY A 65 -4.72 0.94 -7.09
N VAL A 66 -5.08 2.17 -7.43
CA VAL A 66 -6.49 2.57 -7.56
C VAL A 66 -7.14 1.88 -8.75
N LYS A 67 -6.41 1.73 -9.86
CA LYS A 67 -6.90 0.99 -11.03
C LYS A 67 -7.19 -0.47 -10.67
N THR A 68 -6.27 -1.12 -9.94
CA THR A 68 -6.47 -2.49 -9.44
C THR A 68 -7.66 -2.57 -8.48
N LEU A 69 -7.76 -1.65 -7.53
CA LEU A 69 -8.88 -1.58 -6.58
C LEU A 69 -10.22 -1.46 -7.30
N ARG A 70 -10.32 -0.57 -8.30
CA ARG A 70 -11.51 -0.41 -9.14
C ARG A 70 -11.84 -1.67 -9.93
N ALA A 71 -10.83 -2.34 -10.48
CA ALA A 71 -11.03 -3.57 -11.24
C ALA A 71 -11.58 -4.69 -10.36
N VAL A 72 -10.99 -4.91 -9.18
CA VAL A 72 -11.44 -5.92 -8.22
C VAL A 72 -12.85 -5.62 -7.72
N ALA A 73 -13.13 -4.40 -7.28
CA ALA A 73 -14.45 -4.00 -6.80
C ALA A 73 -15.53 -4.21 -7.88
N LYS A 74 -15.25 -3.82 -9.14
CA LYS A 74 -16.16 -4.05 -10.27
C LYS A 74 -16.37 -5.54 -10.55
N ALA A 75 -15.31 -6.36 -10.47
CA ALA A 75 -15.39 -7.80 -10.72
C ALA A 75 -16.24 -8.50 -9.65
N VAL A 76 -15.99 -8.22 -8.37
CA VAL A 76 -16.78 -8.75 -7.24
C VAL A 76 -18.24 -8.36 -7.36
N ALA A 77 -18.52 -7.06 -7.56
CA ALA A 77 -19.90 -6.58 -7.67
C ALA A 77 -20.64 -7.17 -8.90
N LYS A 78 -19.92 -7.40 -10.01
CA LYS A 78 -20.48 -8.06 -11.20
C LYS A 78 -20.76 -9.54 -10.95
N ALA A 79 -19.89 -10.25 -10.22
CA ALA A 79 -20.10 -11.66 -9.88
C ALA A 79 -21.33 -11.82 -8.98
N HIS A 80 -21.40 -11.04 -7.90
CA HIS A 80 -22.52 -11.07 -6.95
C HIS A 80 -23.87 -10.74 -7.65
N ARG A 81 -23.94 -9.66 -8.44
CA ARG A 81 -25.17 -9.32 -9.20
C ARG A 81 -25.61 -10.37 -10.21
N LYS A 82 -24.69 -11.26 -10.62
CA LYS A 82 -24.98 -12.37 -11.54
C LYS A 82 -25.22 -13.70 -10.81
N GLY A 83 -25.31 -13.69 -9.48
CA GLY A 83 -25.45 -14.91 -8.68
C GLY A 83 -24.24 -15.85 -8.80
N ARG A 84 -23.05 -15.33 -9.11
CA ARG A 84 -21.83 -16.13 -9.21
C ARG A 84 -21.04 -16.08 -7.90
N PRO A 85 -20.41 -17.19 -7.48
CA PRO A 85 -19.67 -17.23 -6.23
C PRO A 85 -18.44 -16.32 -6.26
N VAL A 86 -18.13 -15.73 -5.11
CA VAL A 86 -16.89 -14.97 -4.86
C VAL A 86 -16.13 -15.67 -3.74
N ILE A 87 -14.95 -16.19 -4.05
CA ILE A 87 -14.09 -16.87 -3.08
C ILE A 87 -12.91 -15.96 -2.76
N VAL A 88 -12.67 -15.69 -1.48
CA VAL A 88 -11.57 -14.83 -1.02
C VAL A 88 -10.47 -15.69 -0.43
N GLY A 89 -9.27 -15.63 -1.02
CA GLY A 89 -8.06 -16.23 -0.46
C GLY A 89 -7.35 -15.23 0.46
N ILE A 90 -7.12 -15.58 1.73
CA ILE A 90 -6.46 -14.72 2.71
C ILE A 90 -5.29 -15.42 3.41
N GLY A 91 -4.32 -14.63 3.84
CA GLY A 91 -3.34 -15.06 4.85
C GLY A 91 -3.78 -14.65 6.25
N ALA A 92 -3.14 -15.23 7.25
CA ALA A 92 -3.33 -14.97 8.69
C ALA A 92 -3.42 -13.48 9.09
N HIS A 93 -2.65 -12.62 8.42
CA HIS A 93 -2.59 -11.19 8.73
C HIS A 93 -3.92 -10.46 8.55
N VAL A 94 -4.80 -10.93 7.68
CA VAL A 94 -6.12 -10.32 7.50
C VAL A 94 -6.96 -10.44 8.78
N VAL A 95 -6.88 -11.61 9.44
CA VAL A 95 -7.55 -11.85 10.72
C VAL A 95 -6.81 -11.13 11.85
N LYS A 96 -5.48 -11.30 11.94
CA LYS A 96 -4.63 -10.70 12.99
C LYS A 96 -4.80 -9.19 13.12
N VAL A 97 -4.95 -8.46 12.00
CA VAL A 97 -5.10 -6.99 12.01
C VAL A 97 -6.55 -6.52 12.11
N GLY A 98 -7.49 -7.43 12.43
CA GLY A 98 -8.87 -7.08 12.77
C GLY A 98 -9.79 -6.84 11.56
N LEU A 99 -9.50 -7.40 10.38
CA LEU A 99 -10.39 -7.27 9.22
C LEU A 99 -11.49 -8.33 9.16
N SER A 100 -11.50 -9.30 10.07
CA SER A 100 -12.54 -10.34 10.14
C SER A 100 -13.97 -9.79 10.15
N PRO A 101 -14.32 -8.72 10.90
CA PRO A 101 -15.69 -8.19 10.89
C PRO A 101 -16.16 -7.74 9.49
N ILE A 102 -15.25 -7.20 8.67
CA ILE A 102 -15.59 -6.78 7.30
C ILE A 102 -15.81 -8.00 6.40
N LEU A 103 -14.99 -9.05 6.53
CA LEU A 103 -15.20 -10.29 5.79
C LEU A 103 -16.52 -10.95 6.18
N VAL A 104 -16.83 -11.00 7.48
CA VAL A 104 -18.09 -11.56 7.99
C VAL A 104 -19.29 -10.78 7.48
N ASP A 105 -19.26 -9.44 7.48
CA ASP A 105 -20.33 -8.61 6.91
C ASP A 105 -20.55 -8.91 5.42
N LEU A 106 -19.47 -9.03 4.63
CA LEU A 106 -19.55 -9.40 3.23
C LEU A 106 -20.10 -10.82 3.01
N MET A 107 -19.83 -11.75 3.93
CA MET A 107 -20.39 -13.12 3.91
C MET A 107 -21.89 -13.10 4.24
N GLN A 108 -22.29 -12.35 5.27
CA GLN A 108 -23.70 -12.20 5.68
C GLN A 108 -24.56 -11.56 4.58
N GLN A 109 -23.99 -10.63 3.82
CA GLN A 109 -24.65 -10.02 2.65
C GLN A 109 -24.65 -10.92 1.40
N GLY A 110 -24.02 -12.11 1.46
CA GLY A 110 -23.89 -13.01 0.32
C GLY A 110 -22.97 -12.49 -0.79
N ILE A 111 -22.16 -11.47 -0.52
CA ILE A 111 -21.17 -10.93 -1.46
C ILE A 111 -19.96 -11.86 -1.54
N VAL A 112 -19.49 -12.36 -0.40
CA VAL A 112 -18.43 -13.39 -0.29
C VAL A 112 -19.09 -14.73 -0.01
N SER A 113 -18.81 -15.73 -0.85
CA SER A 113 -19.42 -17.06 -0.77
C SER A 113 -18.57 -18.04 0.03
N ALA A 114 -17.24 -17.88 0.00
CA ALA A 114 -16.31 -18.73 0.75
C ALA A 114 -14.99 -17.99 1.02
N VAL A 115 -14.29 -18.43 2.06
CA VAL A 115 -12.95 -17.95 2.41
C VAL A 115 -12.00 -19.16 2.41
N ALA A 116 -10.86 -19.00 1.76
CA ALA A 116 -9.75 -19.95 1.82
C ALA A 116 -8.58 -19.30 2.55
N MET A 117 -8.02 -19.98 3.56
CA MET A 117 -6.94 -19.45 4.38
C MET A 117 -5.91 -20.51 4.75
N ASN A 118 -4.73 -20.06 5.17
CA ASN A 118 -3.70 -20.93 5.76
C ASN A 118 -4.02 -21.26 7.22
N GLY A 119 -3.31 -22.23 7.81
CA GLY A 119 -3.55 -22.69 9.19
C GLY A 119 -3.39 -21.59 10.24
N ALA A 120 -2.45 -20.66 10.06
CA ALA A 120 -2.25 -19.54 10.98
C ALA A 120 -3.48 -18.61 11.06
N GLY A 121 -4.25 -18.46 9.97
CA GLY A 121 -5.50 -17.70 10.01
C GLY A 121 -6.53 -18.29 10.96
N ILE A 122 -6.63 -19.62 11.03
CA ILE A 122 -7.55 -20.32 11.93
C ILE A 122 -7.13 -20.15 13.40
N ILE A 123 -5.82 -20.16 13.67
CA ILE A 123 -5.28 -19.95 15.03
C ILE A 123 -5.68 -18.57 15.53
N HIS A 124 -5.40 -17.51 14.75
CA HIS A 124 -5.76 -16.15 15.15
C HIS A 124 -7.27 -15.96 15.33
N ASP A 125 -8.08 -16.53 14.43
CA ASP A 125 -9.54 -16.41 14.52
C ASP A 125 -10.07 -17.04 15.81
N PHE A 126 -9.57 -18.24 16.14
CA PHE A 126 -9.91 -18.95 17.37
C PHE A 126 -9.47 -18.19 18.63
N GLU A 127 -8.22 -17.72 18.68
CA GLU A 127 -7.69 -16.96 19.83
C GLU A 127 -8.47 -15.66 20.05
N LEU A 128 -8.78 -14.92 18.98
CA LEU A 128 -9.62 -13.73 19.07
C LEU A 128 -11.03 -14.04 19.58
N ALA A 129 -11.65 -15.12 19.08
CA ALA A 129 -12.99 -15.52 19.51
C ALA A 129 -13.02 -16.00 20.97
N LEU A 130 -11.99 -16.74 21.41
CA LEU A 130 -11.93 -17.31 22.75
C LEU A 130 -11.46 -16.32 23.81
N MET A 131 -10.44 -15.52 23.50
CA MET A 131 -9.68 -14.72 24.48
C MET A 131 -9.73 -13.21 24.20
N GLY A 132 -10.26 -12.79 23.05
CA GLY A 132 -10.33 -11.38 22.66
C GLY A 132 -9.00 -10.77 22.21
N HIS A 133 -7.94 -11.58 22.09
CA HIS A 133 -6.61 -11.16 21.65
C HIS A 133 -5.87 -12.31 20.97
N THR A 134 -4.93 -11.98 20.09
CA THR A 134 -4.06 -12.94 19.37
C THR A 134 -2.73 -12.29 19.05
N SER A 135 -1.64 -13.06 18.96
CA SER A 135 -0.39 -12.69 18.28
C SER A 135 0.61 -13.85 18.37
N GLU A 136 1.24 -14.20 17.25
CA GLU A 136 2.63 -14.70 17.25
C GLU A 136 3.64 -13.55 17.14
#